data_AF-A0A357D3P6-F1
#
_entry.id   AF-A0A357D3P6-F1
#
_cell.length_a   1.000
_cell.length_b   1.000
_cell.length_c   1.000
_cell.angle_alpha   90.00
_cell.angle_beta   90.00
_cell.angle_gamma   90.00
#
_symmetry.space_group_name_H-M   'P 1'
#
loop_
_entity.id
_entity.type
_entity.pdbx_description
1 polymer ?
#
loop_
_entity_poly.entity_id
_entity_poly.type
_entity_poly.pdbx_seq_one_letter_code
_entity_poly.pdbx_strand_id
1 'polypeptide(L)'
;LLFHDHDLLYRILRDLFTKEVDRLVIDDRSTYEKALELLNVLGPHLRSKVKLSTENSIFSFYGVEHQIEQALQRKIWLESGAYLVFDQTEALTVVDVNTGKYTGSTCLEDTVFHTNLAAAKEIARQIRLRNIGGIIVIDFIDMCDEESRKQVLESLSQELQKDKVKTNILGFTSLGLLEMTRKKTRPSLREQLQQACSCCEGTGYKYSLDTQTARAERRIMELGADQPRDEALLIGVNPAIAALLIGPGGTRLSTLEKMMKKMIFIRGKDEIPLAEARVIAAGDRDYIQALALPVKEGEVLEVEVAEPHLNNPIDGIARLEGYIIDIENGGHLVGKRIKVRIGKLFKTYAKAVVCD
;
A
#
# COMPACT_ATOMS: atom_id res chain seq x y z
N LEU A 1 -5.42 -3.88 -33.00
CA LEU A 1 -6.40 -3.49 -31.96
C LEU A 1 -7.86 -3.57 -32.43
N LEU A 2 -8.22 -3.27 -33.69
CA LEU A 2 -9.61 -3.33 -34.19
C LEU A 2 -10.31 -4.72 -34.17
N PHE A 3 -9.57 -5.82 -34.09
CA PHE A 3 -10.12 -7.19 -34.12
C PHE A 3 -10.59 -7.71 -32.74
N HIS A 4 -10.17 -7.10 -31.62
CA HIS A 4 -10.56 -7.58 -30.28
C HIS A 4 -11.96 -7.14 -29.86
N ASP A 5 -12.39 -5.93 -30.25
CA ASP A 5 -13.69 -5.39 -29.83
C ASP A 5 -14.87 -6.13 -30.49
N HIS A 6 -14.71 -6.57 -31.75
CA HIS A 6 -15.73 -7.39 -32.42
C HIS A 6 -15.92 -8.74 -31.72
N ASP A 7 -14.85 -9.35 -31.20
CA ASP A 7 -14.93 -10.62 -30.46
C ASP A 7 -15.60 -10.44 -29.08
N LEU A 8 -15.31 -9.34 -28.37
CA LEU A 8 -15.93 -9.09 -27.07
C LEU A 8 -17.45 -8.86 -27.18
N LEU A 9 -17.88 -7.96 -28.07
CA LEU A 9 -19.30 -7.66 -28.24
C LEU A 9 -20.08 -8.89 -28.67
N TYR A 10 -19.57 -9.63 -29.67
CA TYR A 10 -20.19 -10.87 -30.14
C TYR A 10 -20.34 -11.90 -29.01
N ARG A 11 -19.28 -12.10 -28.20
CA ARG A 11 -19.30 -13.01 -27.07
C ARG A 11 -20.28 -12.58 -25.99
N ILE A 12 -20.39 -11.29 -25.68
CA ILE A 12 -21.37 -10.77 -24.72
C ILE A 12 -22.79 -11.06 -25.21
N LEU A 13 -23.09 -10.76 -26.47
CA LEU A 13 -24.42 -10.97 -27.05
C LEU A 13 -24.79 -12.46 -27.11
N ARG A 14 -23.84 -13.34 -27.46
CA ARG A 14 -24.06 -14.78 -27.54
C ARG A 14 -24.18 -15.46 -26.18
N ASP A 15 -23.28 -15.12 -25.25
CA ASP A 15 -23.11 -15.90 -24.00
C ASP A 15 -23.81 -15.26 -22.80
N LEU A 16 -23.99 -13.93 -22.79
CA LEU A 16 -24.49 -13.19 -21.62
C LEU A 16 -25.87 -12.57 -21.82
N PHE A 17 -26.22 -12.15 -23.04
CA PHE A 17 -27.47 -11.45 -23.31
C PHE A 17 -28.64 -12.42 -23.53
N THR A 18 -29.15 -12.98 -22.42
CA THR A 18 -30.29 -13.91 -22.43
C THR A 18 -31.63 -13.18 -22.27
N LYS A 19 -32.74 -13.93 -22.35
CA LYS A 19 -34.09 -13.40 -22.14
C LYS A 19 -34.30 -12.81 -20.74
N GLU A 20 -33.54 -13.28 -19.75
CA GLU A 20 -33.57 -12.81 -18.36
C GLU A 20 -32.94 -11.43 -18.19
N VAL A 21 -32.08 -11.00 -19.12
CA VAL A 21 -31.50 -9.66 -19.09
C VAL A 21 -32.56 -8.66 -19.51
N ASP A 22 -32.88 -7.68 -18.65
CA ASP A 22 -33.91 -6.68 -18.93
C ASP A 22 -33.50 -5.72 -20.06
N ARG A 23 -32.27 -5.21 -20.01
CA ARG A 23 -31.75 -4.21 -20.96
C ARG A 23 -30.24 -4.37 -21.15
N LEU A 24 -29.77 -4.09 -22.37
CA LEU A 24 -28.36 -3.87 -22.68
C LEU A 24 -28.16 -2.38 -22.95
N VAL A 25 -27.41 -1.70 -22.09
CA VAL A 25 -27.14 -0.26 -22.20
C VAL A 25 -25.74 -0.08 -22.79
N ILE A 26 -25.63 0.72 -23.86
CA ILE A 26 -24.38 1.02 -24.55
C ILE A 26 -24.27 2.55 -24.64
N ASP A 27 -23.12 3.13 -24.32
CA ASP A 27 -22.85 4.57 -24.37
C ASP A 27 -22.12 5.01 -25.66
N ASP A 28 -21.51 4.09 -26.40
CA ASP A 28 -20.94 4.35 -27.73
C ASP A 28 -21.94 4.05 -28.87
N ARG A 29 -22.17 5.06 -29.71
CA ARG A 29 -23.10 4.96 -30.86
C ARG A 29 -22.68 3.87 -31.85
N SER A 30 -21.39 3.75 -32.15
CA SER A 30 -20.90 2.78 -33.14
C SER A 30 -21.10 1.34 -32.67
N THR A 31 -20.88 1.10 -31.37
CA THR A 31 -21.05 -0.20 -30.71
C THR A 31 -22.53 -0.57 -30.61
N TYR A 32 -23.41 0.41 -30.36
CA TYR A 32 -24.86 0.21 -30.36
C TYR A 32 -25.38 -0.29 -31.72
N GLU A 33 -24.97 0.36 -32.81
CA GLU A 33 -25.40 -0.03 -34.17
C GLU A 33 -24.89 -1.43 -34.53
N LYS A 34 -23.62 -1.74 -34.25
CA LYS A 34 -23.06 -3.09 -34.42
C LYS A 34 -23.80 -4.15 -33.60
N ALA A 35 -24.18 -3.82 -32.36
CA ALA A 35 -24.91 -4.76 -31.50
C ALA A 35 -26.27 -5.11 -32.10
N LEU A 36 -26.99 -4.13 -32.66
CA LEU A 36 -28.25 -4.36 -33.36
C LEU A 36 -28.03 -5.27 -34.57
N GLU A 37 -27.04 -4.99 -35.42
CA GLU A 37 -26.71 -5.80 -36.59
C GLU A 37 -26.46 -7.27 -36.22
N LEU A 38 -25.62 -7.52 -35.22
CA LEU A 38 -25.33 -8.88 -34.73
C LEU A 38 -26.60 -9.59 -34.22
N LEU A 39 -27.47 -8.86 -33.54
CA LEU A 39 -28.73 -9.41 -33.03
C LEU A 39 -29.75 -9.74 -34.13
N ASN A 40 -29.62 -9.21 -35.35
CA ASN A 40 -30.45 -9.69 -36.47
C ASN A 40 -30.25 -11.18 -36.75
N VAL A 41 -29.05 -11.69 -36.50
CA VAL A 41 -28.70 -13.08 -36.76
C VAL A 41 -28.82 -13.91 -35.47
N LEU A 42 -28.30 -13.40 -34.35
CA LEU A 42 -28.22 -14.15 -33.10
C LEU A 42 -29.56 -14.24 -32.36
N GLY A 43 -30.40 -13.21 -32.43
CA GLY A 43 -31.61 -13.13 -31.63
C GLY A 43 -32.42 -11.86 -31.87
N PRO A 44 -33.24 -11.80 -32.94
CA PRO A 44 -33.97 -10.59 -33.31
C PRO A 44 -34.88 -10.05 -32.20
N HIS A 45 -35.45 -10.97 -31.39
CA HIS A 45 -36.33 -10.65 -30.27
C HIS A 45 -35.65 -9.87 -29.13
N LEU A 46 -34.31 -9.88 -29.05
CA LEU A 46 -33.55 -9.15 -28.02
C LEU A 46 -33.22 -7.71 -28.43
N ARG A 47 -33.40 -7.33 -29.71
CA ARG A 47 -33.07 -5.99 -30.22
C ARG A 47 -33.78 -4.87 -29.46
N SER A 48 -35.04 -5.09 -29.08
CA SER A 48 -35.85 -4.09 -28.35
C SER A 48 -35.29 -3.73 -26.96
N LYS A 49 -34.47 -4.62 -26.39
CA LYS A 49 -33.82 -4.45 -25.08
C LYS A 49 -32.50 -3.68 -25.15
N VAL A 50 -31.96 -3.43 -26.34
CA VAL A 50 -30.72 -2.64 -26.52
C VAL A 50 -31.06 -1.15 -26.49
N LYS A 51 -30.40 -0.39 -25.62
CA LYS A 51 -30.60 1.05 -25.44
C LYS A 51 -29.27 1.78 -25.57
N LEU A 52 -29.28 2.86 -26.35
CA LEU A 52 -28.19 3.82 -26.38
C LEU A 52 -28.36 4.78 -25.19
N SER A 53 -27.35 4.90 -24.35
CA SER A 53 -27.31 5.85 -23.25
C SER A 53 -26.96 7.25 -23.75
N THR A 54 -27.53 8.26 -23.12
CA THR A 54 -27.13 9.68 -23.29
C THR A 54 -26.31 10.18 -22.10
N GLU A 55 -26.12 9.35 -21.08
CA GLU A 55 -25.35 9.68 -19.88
C GLU A 55 -23.84 9.68 -20.19
N ASN A 56 -23.10 10.63 -19.61
CA ASN A 56 -21.66 10.78 -19.85
C ASN A 56 -20.81 9.62 -19.29
N SER A 57 -21.28 8.93 -18.24
CA SER A 57 -20.63 7.76 -17.66
C SER A 57 -21.70 6.78 -17.15
N ILE A 58 -21.95 5.73 -17.93
CA ILE A 58 -22.93 4.70 -17.55
C ILE A 58 -22.50 3.93 -16.31
N PHE A 59 -21.20 3.76 -16.07
CA PHE A 59 -20.70 3.05 -14.90
C PHE A 59 -20.96 3.84 -13.62
N SER A 60 -20.75 5.15 -13.65
CA SER A 60 -21.07 6.01 -12.50
C SER A 60 -22.57 6.08 -12.28
N PHE A 61 -23.38 6.24 -13.34
CA PHE A 61 -24.84 6.33 -13.25
C PHE A 61 -25.47 5.08 -12.62
N TYR A 62 -25.00 3.88 -12.99
CA TYR A 62 -25.49 2.61 -12.44
C TYR A 62 -24.71 2.13 -11.19
N GLY A 63 -23.75 2.91 -10.68
CA GLY A 63 -22.95 2.54 -9.50
C GLY A 63 -21.98 1.37 -9.70
N VAL A 64 -21.65 1.03 -10.95
CA VAL A 64 -20.70 -0.04 -11.30
C VAL A 64 -19.29 0.33 -10.85
N GLU A 65 -18.88 1.59 -10.99
CA GLU A 65 -17.55 2.07 -10.59
C GLU A 65 -17.27 1.76 -9.12
N HIS A 66 -18.22 2.08 -8.25
CA HIS A 66 -18.14 1.79 -6.83
C HIS A 66 -18.04 0.29 -6.53
N GLN A 67 -18.75 -0.55 -7.29
CA GLN A 67 -18.64 -2.01 -7.14
C GLN A 67 -17.28 -2.55 -7.60
N ILE A 68 -16.68 -1.96 -8.65
CA ILE A 68 -15.33 -2.30 -9.09
C ILE A 68 -14.32 -1.93 -8.01
N GLU A 69 -14.39 -0.71 -7.46
CA GLU A 69 -13.54 -0.26 -6.37
C GLU A 69 -13.66 -1.18 -5.15
N GLN A 70 -14.87 -1.52 -4.74
CA GLN A 70 -15.12 -2.48 -3.66
C GLN A 70 -14.52 -3.86 -3.97
N ALA A 71 -14.71 -4.39 -5.18
CA ALA A 71 -14.16 -5.68 -5.59
C ALA A 71 -12.62 -5.69 -5.62
N LEU A 72 -11.96 -4.54 -5.74
CA LEU A 72 -10.50 -4.41 -5.66
C LEU A 72 -9.99 -4.31 -4.21
N GLN A 73 -10.86 -4.07 -3.23
CA GLN A 73 -10.45 -3.99 -1.82
C GLN A 73 -10.08 -5.38 -1.28
N ARG A 74 -9.05 -5.42 -0.43
CA ARG A 74 -8.69 -6.64 0.32
C ARG A 74 -9.80 -7.07 1.29
N LYS A 75 -10.53 -6.11 1.86
CA LYS A 75 -11.56 -6.32 2.88
C LYS A 75 -12.95 -5.98 2.33
N ILE A 76 -13.92 -6.87 2.49
CA ILE A 76 -15.33 -6.66 2.12
C ILE A 76 -16.21 -6.73 3.36
N TRP A 77 -17.01 -5.70 3.62
CA TRP A 77 -17.95 -5.70 4.74
C TRP A 77 -19.27 -6.36 4.37
N LEU A 78 -19.81 -7.12 5.31
CA LEU A 78 -21.17 -7.65 5.27
C LEU A 78 -22.12 -6.69 5.99
N GLU A 79 -23.42 -6.76 5.68
CA GLU A 79 -24.44 -5.93 6.33
C GLU A 79 -24.51 -6.10 7.85
N SER A 80 -24.12 -7.28 8.35
CA SER A 80 -24.05 -7.59 9.78
C SER A 80 -22.90 -6.89 10.52
N GLY A 81 -21.98 -6.21 9.81
CA GLY A 81 -20.74 -5.65 10.38
C GLY A 81 -19.59 -6.67 10.49
N ALA A 82 -19.83 -7.93 10.12
CA ALA A 82 -18.80 -8.89 9.79
C ALA A 82 -18.06 -8.49 8.51
N TYR A 83 -16.92 -9.09 8.24
CA TYR A 83 -16.16 -8.82 7.03
C TYR A 83 -15.37 -10.02 6.53
N LEU A 84 -15.11 -10.00 5.23
CA LEU A 84 -14.31 -10.98 4.51
C LEU A 84 -12.95 -10.37 4.18
N VAL A 85 -11.88 -11.17 4.26
CA VAL A 85 -10.55 -10.80 3.81
C VAL A 85 -10.14 -11.72 2.67
N PHE A 86 -9.81 -11.15 1.52
CA PHE A 86 -9.35 -11.88 0.34
C PHE A 86 -7.85 -11.73 0.16
N ASP A 87 -7.10 -12.82 0.34
CA ASP A 87 -5.66 -12.87 0.13
C ASP A 87 -5.31 -13.77 -1.06
N GLN A 88 -4.87 -13.15 -2.14
CA GLN A 88 -4.40 -13.85 -3.34
C GLN A 88 -2.89 -14.06 -3.24
N THR A 89 -2.49 -15.32 -3.13
CA THR A 89 -1.09 -15.75 -3.23
C THR A 89 -0.76 -16.18 -4.67
N GLU A 90 0.47 -16.62 -4.91
CA GLU A 90 0.87 -17.16 -6.21
C GLU A 90 0.10 -18.44 -6.58
N ALA A 91 -0.11 -19.34 -5.62
CA ALA A 91 -0.66 -20.67 -5.88
C ALA A 91 -2.16 -20.78 -5.63
N LEU A 92 -2.68 -20.07 -4.62
CA LEU A 92 -4.07 -20.18 -4.17
C LEU A 92 -4.62 -18.86 -3.62
N THR A 93 -5.94 -18.77 -3.53
CA THR A 93 -6.62 -17.66 -2.85
C THR A 93 -7.18 -18.13 -1.52
N VAL A 94 -6.88 -17.39 -0.45
CA VAL A 94 -7.48 -17.59 0.87
C VAL A 94 -8.56 -16.55 1.09
N VAL A 95 -9.69 -16.96 1.64
CA VAL A 95 -10.79 -16.09 2.06
C VAL A 95 -11.09 -16.33 3.52
N ASP A 96 -10.95 -15.30 4.35
CA ASP A 96 -11.13 -15.38 5.80
C ASP A 96 -12.40 -14.62 6.25
N VAL A 97 -13.19 -15.22 7.13
CA VAL A 97 -14.48 -14.70 7.61
C VAL A 97 -14.35 -14.22 9.06
N ASN A 98 -14.62 -12.93 9.29
CA ASN A 98 -14.50 -12.32 10.62
C ASN A 98 -15.83 -11.70 11.07
N THR A 99 -16.20 -11.87 12.34
CA THR A 99 -17.42 -11.31 12.95
C THR A 99 -17.37 -9.79 13.19
N GLY A 100 -16.20 -9.17 13.14
CA GLY A 100 -16.04 -7.72 13.34
C GLY A 100 -16.46 -7.26 14.74
N LYS A 101 -17.20 -6.15 14.84
CA LYS A 101 -17.66 -5.57 16.12
C LYS A 101 -19.00 -6.13 16.61
N TYR A 102 -19.65 -7.01 15.85
CA TYR A 102 -20.98 -7.51 16.16
C TYR A 102 -20.88 -8.78 17.01
N THR A 103 -20.87 -8.62 18.33
CA THR A 103 -21.14 -9.71 19.28
C THR A 103 -22.62 -9.65 19.63
N GLY A 104 -23.45 -10.41 18.92
CA GLY A 104 -24.89 -10.49 19.19
C GLY A 104 -25.19 -10.80 20.66
N SER A 105 -26.28 -10.24 21.19
CA SER A 105 -26.56 -10.19 22.63
C SER A 105 -27.14 -11.46 23.24
N THR A 106 -27.38 -12.54 22.48
CA THR A 106 -28.18 -13.67 22.99
C THR A 106 -27.74 -15.08 22.58
N CYS A 107 -26.99 -15.28 21.49
CA CYS A 107 -26.39 -16.59 21.17
C CYS A 107 -25.21 -16.44 20.19
N LEU A 108 -24.01 -16.85 20.61
CA LEU A 108 -22.80 -16.76 19.78
C LEU A 108 -22.87 -17.73 18.60
N GLU A 109 -23.36 -18.95 18.80
CA GLU A 109 -23.44 -19.99 17.76
C GLU A 109 -24.37 -19.59 16.61
N ASP A 110 -25.56 -19.06 16.92
CA ASP A 110 -26.49 -18.56 15.89
C ASP A 110 -25.89 -17.38 15.11
N THR A 111 -25.18 -16.49 15.81
CA THR A 111 -24.51 -15.35 15.18
C THR A 111 -23.42 -15.81 14.21
N VAL A 112 -22.64 -16.81 14.61
CA VAL A 112 -21.60 -17.43 13.77
C VAL A 112 -22.23 -18.08 12.54
N PHE A 113 -23.27 -18.89 12.73
CA PHE A 113 -23.94 -19.59 11.65
C PHE A 113 -24.52 -18.62 10.60
N HIS A 114 -25.28 -17.60 11.04
CA HIS A 114 -25.82 -16.59 10.12
C HIS A 114 -24.74 -15.76 9.43
N THR A 115 -23.64 -15.47 10.13
CA THR A 115 -22.49 -14.78 9.53
C THR A 115 -21.85 -15.62 8.43
N ASN A 116 -21.63 -16.92 8.67
CA ASN A 116 -21.08 -17.83 7.68
C ASN A 116 -22.01 -18.02 6.47
N LEU A 117 -23.34 -18.04 6.67
CA LEU A 117 -24.31 -18.05 5.56
C LEU A 117 -24.24 -16.78 4.70
N ALA A 118 -24.17 -15.61 5.34
CA ALA A 118 -24.01 -14.34 4.62
C ALA A 118 -22.66 -14.29 3.88
N ALA A 119 -21.60 -14.76 4.53
CA ALA A 119 -20.26 -14.89 3.95
C ALA A 119 -20.29 -15.80 2.72
N ALA A 120 -20.88 -17.00 2.78
CA ALA A 120 -20.96 -17.93 1.66
C ALA A 120 -21.54 -17.28 0.39
N LYS A 121 -22.61 -16.49 0.55
CA LYS A 121 -23.26 -15.77 -0.56
C LYS A 121 -22.35 -14.68 -1.14
N GLU A 122 -21.74 -13.88 -0.27
CA GLU A 122 -20.86 -12.79 -0.70
C GLU A 122 -19.56 -13.31 -1.31
N ILE A 123 -18.98 -14.39 -0.78
CA ILE A 123 -17.79 -15.04 -1.32
C ILE A 123 -18.05 -15.53 -2.75
N ALA A 124 -19.15 -16.24 -2.99
CA ALA A 124 -19.52 -16.68 -4.34
C ALA A 124 -19.69 -15.49 -5.30
N ARG A 125 -20.28 -14.38 -4.84
CA ARG A 125 -20.42 -13.15 -5.62
C ARG A 125 -19.06 -12.53 -5.95
N GLN A 126 -18.17 -12.39 -4.96
CA GLN A 126 -16.84 -11.80 -5.12
C GLN A 126 -15.91 -12.64 -5.99
N ILE A 127 -15.95 -13.98 -5.87
CA ILE A 127 -15.19 -14.87 -6.76
C ILE A 127 -15.53 -14.61 -8.23
N ARG A 128 -16.81 -14.38 -8.54
CA ARG A 128 -17.25 -14.02 -9.90
C ARG A 128 -16.80 -12.63 -10.32
N LEU A 129 -17.06 -11.61 -9.50
CA LEU A 129 -16.72 -10.21 -9.82
C LEU A 129 -15.22 -10.00 -9.98
N ARG A 130 -14.42 -10.60 -9.10
CA ARG A 130 -12.96 -10.53 -9.14
C ARG A 130 -12.35 -11.51 -10.15
N ASN A 131 -13.16 -12.38 -10.74
CA ASN A 131 -12.73 -13.49 -11.59
C ASN A 131 -11.60 -14.32 -10.96
N ILE A 132 -11.77 -14.72 -9.70
CA ILE A 132 -10.81 -15.56 -8.97
C ILE A 132 -10.87 -16.98 -9.54
N GLY A 133 -9.72 -17.60 -9.79
CA GLY A 133 -9.63 -18.96 -10.32
C GLY A 133 -8.41 -19.67 -9.76
N GLY A 134 -8.37 -20.99 -9.93
CA GLY A 134 -7.40 -21.87 -9.28
C GLY A 134 -7.98 -22.49 -8.01
N ILE A 135 -7.08 -22.74 -7.05
CA ILE A 135 -7.42 -23.27 -5.73
C ILE A 135 -7.90 -22.11 -4.86
N ILE A 136 -9.04 -22.30 -4.18
CA ILE A 136 -9.64 -21.34 -3.27
C ILE A 136 -9.89 -22.07 -1.95
N VAL A 137 -9.37 -21.50 -0.86
CA VAL A 137 -9.55 -21.99 0.50
C VAL A 137 -10.34 -20.94 1.28
N ILE A 138 -11.40 -21.36 1.96
CA ILE A 138 -12.28 -20.48 2.73
C ILE A 138 -12.21 -20.88 4.21
N ASP A 139 -11.79 -19.95 5.05
CA ASP A 139 -11.76 -20.06 6.50
C ASP A 139 -13.05 -19.46 7.07
N PHE A 140 -14.07 -20.30 7.23
CA PHE A 140 -15.30 -19.92 7.91
C PHE A 140 -15.07 -19.90 9.41
N ILE A 141 -15.84 -19.08 10.13
CA ILE A 141 -15.78 -19.07 11.59
C ILE A 141 -16.18 -20.45 12.12
N ASP A 142 -15.44 -20.97 13.11
CA ASP A 142 -15.65 -22.30 13.68
C ASP A 142 -17.13 -22.54 14.08
N MET A 143 -17.71 -23.59 13.52
CA MET A 143 -19.04 -24.09 13.86
C MET A 143 -18.93 -25.42 14.61
N CYS A 144 -19.59 -25.52 15.76
CA CYS A 144 -19.66 -26.72 16.59
C CYS A 144 -20.51 -27.84 15.95
N ASP A 145 -21.57 -27.43 15.24
CA ASP A 145 -22.58 -28.31 14.69
C ASP A 145 -22.30 -28.65 13.21
N GLU A 146 -22.35 -29.94 12.89
CA GLU A 146 -22.15 -30.46 11.54
C GLU A 146 -23.31 -30.10 10.60
N GLU A 147 -24.52 -29.92 11.13
CA GLU A 147 -25.67 -29.50 10.32
C GLU A 147 -25.50 -28.05 9.84
N SER A 148 -25.03 -27.17 10.71
CA SER A 148 -24.63 -25.80 10.36
C SER A 148 -23.57 -25.76 9.24
N ARG A 149 -22.55 -26.62 9.31
CA ARG A 149 -21.52 -26.75 8.25
C ARG A 149 -22.13 -27.17 6.91
N LYS A 150 -23.02 -28.15 6.90
CA LYS A 150 -23.72 -28.60 5.69
C LYS A 150 -24.56 -27.48 5.07
N GLN A 151 -25.29 -26.73 5.87
CA GLN A 151 -26.14 -25.63 5.37
C GLN A 151 -25.30 -24.50 4.76
N VAL A 152 -24.14 -24.17 5.34
CA VAL A 152 -23.19 -23.21 4.75
C VAL A 152 -22.63 -23.74 3.42
N LEU A 153 -22.25 -25.02 3.36
CA LEU A 153 -21.78 -25.67 2.13
C LEU A 153 -22.85 -25.66 1.02
N GLU A 154 -24.10 -25.97 1.37
CA GLU A 154 -25.24 -25.94 0.45
C GLU A 154 -25.51 -24.53 -0.06
N SER A 155 -25.52 -23.52 0.81
CA SER A 155 -25.69 -22.12 0.40
C SER A 155 -24.57 -21.68 -0.53
N LEU A 156 -23.32 -22.06 -0.27
CA LEU A 156 -22.19 -21.74 -1.15
C LEU A 156 -22.36 -22.42 -2.51
N SER A 157 -22.73 -23.71 -2.52
CA SER A 157 -22.98 -24.48 -3.74
C SER A 157 -24.08 -23.87 -4.61
N GLN A 158 -25.22 -23.51 -4.01
CA GLN A 158 -26.33 -22.86 -4.71
C GLN A 158 -25.92 -21.52 -5.35
N GLU A 159 -25.11 -20.73 -4.66
CA GLU A 159 -24.65 -19.44 -5.19
C GLU A 159 -23.59 -19.59 -6.29
N LEU A 160 -22.77 -20.65 -6.22
CA LEU A 160 -21.78 -20.96 -7.26
C LEU A 160 -22.41 -21.58 -8.51
N GLN A 161 -23.58 -22.20 -8.43
CA GLN A 161 -24.33 -22.67 -9.62
C GLN A 161 -24.73 -21.53 -10.57
N LYS A 162 -24.80 -20.28 -10.07
CA LYS A 162 -25.02 -19.09 -10.89
C LYS A 162 -23.78 -18.69 -11.71
N ASP A 163 -22.61 -19.27 -11.41
CA ASP A 163 -21.39 -19.05 -12.17
C ASP A 163 -21.37 -19.89 -13.45
N LYS A 164 -20.99 -19.25 -14.56
CA LYS A 164 -20.83 -19.94 -15.85
C LYS A 164 -19.50 -20.70 -15.94
N VAL A 165 -18.55 -20.39 -15.05
CA VAL A 165 -17.25 -21.06 -14.97
C VAL A 165 -17.36 -22.28 -14.07
N LYS A 166 -16.84 -23.42 -14.53
CA LYS A 166 -16.86 -24.68 -13.76
C LYS A 166 -16.16 -24.50 -12.40
N THR A 167 -16.90 -24.81 -11.35
CA THR A 167 -16.43 -24.91 -9.96
C THR A 167 -16.52 -26.35 -9.46
N ASN A 168 -15.63 -26.74 -8.56
CA ASN A 168 -15.67 -28.02 -7.87
C ASN A 168 -15.40 -27.78 -6.39
N ILE A 169 -16.36 -28.12 -5.53
CA ILE A 169 -16.26 -27.96 -4.07
C ILE A 169 -15.85 -29.32 -3.50
N LEU A 170 -14.73 -29.35 -2.79
CA LEU A 170 -14.22 -30.58 -2.15
C LEU A 170 -14.83 -30.78 -0.76
N GLY A 171 -15.20 -29.68 -0.09
CA GLY A 171 -15.82 -29.69 1.24
C GLY A 171 -14.88 -29.18 2.33
N PHE A 172 -15.24 -29.44 3.58
CA PHE A 172 -14.43 -29.08 4.74
C PHE A 172 -13.28 -30.07 4.96
N THR A 173 -12.10 -29.55 5.26
CA THR A 173 -10.91 -30.30 5.66
C THR A 173 -10.96 -30.65 7.15
N SER A 174 -10.05 -31.50 7.60
CA SER A 174 -9.87 -31.79 9.03
C SER A 174 -9.45 -30.57 9.86
N LEU A 175 -8.96 -29.51 9.22
CA LEU A 175 -8.60 -28.25 9.87
C LEU A 175 -9.76 -27.24 9.93
N GLY A 176 -10.95 -27.58 9.43
CA GLY A 176 -12.10 -26.68 9.41
C GLY A 176 -12.15 -25.73 8.20
N LEU A 177 -11.15 -25.78 7.32
CA LEU A 177 -11.12 -24.97 6.09
C LEU A 177 -11.97 -25.61 4.99
N LEU A 178 -12.72 -24.82 4.22
CA LEU A 178 -13.42 -25.32 3.03
C LEU A 178 -12.54 -25.17 1.79
N GLU A 179 -12.38 -26.25 1.03
CA GLU A 179 -11.60 -26.29 -0.19
C GLU A 179 -12.48 -26.33 -1.44
N MET A 180 -12.13 -25.53 -2.44
CA MET A 180 -12.74 -25.59 -3.76
C MET A 180 -11.76 -25.22 -4.87
N THR A 181 -12.13 -25.54 -6.09
CA THR A 181 -11.42 -25.12 -7.30
C THR A 181 -12.37 -24.43 -8.27
N ARG A 182 -11.86 -23.45 -9.00
CA ARG A 182 -12.58 -22.78 -10.07
C ARG A 182 -11.68 -22.66 -11.29
N LYS A 183 -12.16 -23.05 -12.48
CA LYS A 183 -11.32 -23.03 -13.69
C LYS A 183 -10.81 -21.61 -13.99
N LYS A 184 -9.48 -21.43 -14.12
CA LYS A 184 -8.89 -20.16 -14.58
C LYS A 184 -9.14 -20.01 -16.09
N THR A 185 -9.89 -18.98 -16.48
CA THR A 185 -10.27 -18.74 -17.89
C THR A 185 -9.68 -17.46 -18.46
N ARG A 186 -9.50 -16.43 -17.62
CA ARG A 186 -8.98 -15.10 -17.95
C ARG A 186 -8.23 -14.55 -16.74
N PRO A 187 -7.42 -13.49 -16.92
CA PRO A 187 -6.84 -12.77 -15.80
C PRO A 187 -7.92 -12.28 -14.81
N SER A 188 -7.57 -12.21 -13.53
CA SER A 188 -8.44 -11.68 -12.48
C SER A 188 -8.63 -10.17 -12.63
N LEU A 189 -9.64 -9.61 -11.97
CA LEU A 189 -9.90 -8.16 -11.99
C LEU A 189 -8.67 -7.37 -11.51
N ARG A 190 -7.96 -7.88 -10.50
CA ARG A 190 -6.72 -7.29 -9.98
C ARG A 190 -5.60 -7.31 -11.02
N GLU A 191 -5.40 -8.44 -11.69
CA GLU A 191 -4.39 -8.58 -12.75
C GLU A 191 -4.67 -7.66 -13.95
N GLN A 192 -5.95 -7.31 -14.19
CA GLN A 192 -6.34 -6.42 -15.29
C GLN A 192 -6.25 -4.93 -14.96
N LEU A 193 -6.59 -4.54 -13.73
CA LEU A 193 -6.74 -3.12 -13.36
C LEU A 193 -5.61 -2.58 -12.47
N GLN A 194 -4.78 -3.44 -11.88
CA GLN A 194 -3.72 -3.03 -10.96
C GLN A 194 -2.35 -3.50 -11.42
N GLN A 195 -1.31 -2.79 -11.00
CA GLN A 195 0.09 -3.16 -11.16
C GLN A 195 0.75 -3.38 -9.80
N ALA A 196 1.81 -4.17 -9.76
CA ALA A 196 2.60 -4.37 -8.54
C ALA A 196 3.16 -3.03 -8.04
N CYS A 197 3.19 -2.84 -6.72
CA CYS A 197 3.73 -1.63 -6.11
C CYS A 197 5.23 -1.52 -6.40
N SER A 198 5.69 -0.42 -7.01
CA SER A 198 7.11 -0.23 -7.33
C SER A 198 8.02 -0.15 -6.11
N CYS A 199 7.48 0.17 -4.93
CA CYS A 199 8.28 0.27 -3.71
C CYS A 199 8.54 -1.07 -3.01
N CYS A 200 7.65 -2.05 -3.17
CA CYS A 200 7.73 -3.34 -2.47
C CYS A 200 7.54 -4.54 -3.39
N GLU A 201 7.43 -4.30 -4.70
CA GLU A 201 7.21 -5.30 -5.75
C GLU A 201 6.01 -6.21 -5.46
N GLY A 202 4.98 -5.64 -4.82
CA GLY A 202 3.75 -6.36 -4.47
C GLY A 202 3.81 -7.15 -3.15
N THR A 203 4.93 -7.18 -2.44
CA THR A 203 5.04 -7.89 -1.14
C THR A 203 4.21 -7.27 -0.02
N GLY A 204 3.95 -5.97 -0.09
CA GLY A 204 3.27 -5.23 1.00
C GLY A 204 4.16 -4.89 2.20
N TYR A 205 5.44 -5.27 2.17
CA TYR A 205 6.40 -5.03 3.24
C TYR A 205 7.53 -4.10 2.78
N LYS A 206 8.11 -3.35 3.72
CA LYS A 206 9.33 -2.55 3.53
C LYS A 206 10.28 -2.82 4.69
N TYR A 207 11.59 -2.70 4.46
CA TYR A 207 12.56 -2.80 5.55
C TYR A 207 12.29 -1.74 6.62
N SER A 208 12.40 -2.14 7.90
CA SER A 208 12.32 -1.20 9.01
C SER A 208 13.43 -0.15 8.91
N LEU A 209 13.21 1.02 9.52
CA LEU A 209 14.22 2.08 9.55
C LEU A 209 15.53 1.61 10.21
N ASP A 210 15.46 0.76 11.23
CA ASP A 210 16.66 0.17 11.86
C ASP A 210 17.45 -0.69 10.87
N THR A 211 16.75 -1.52 10.08
CA THR A 211 17.40 -2.36 9.06
C THR A 211 18.01 -1.51 7.95
N GLN A 212 17.32 -0.45 7.54
CA GLN A 212 17.84 0.50 6.54
C GLN A 212 19.04 1.29 7.08
N THR A 213 19.03 1.65 8.36
CA THR A 213 20.17 2.29 9.04
C THR A 213 21.37 1.36 9.07
N ALA A 214 21.21 0.09 9.47
CA ALA A 214 22.30 -0.88 9.46
C ALA A 214 22.88 -1.12 8.05
N ARG A 215 22.04 -1.03 7.00
CA ARG A 215 22.51 -1.08 5.60
C ARG A 215 23.31 0.17 5.23
N ALA A 216 22.82 1.35 5.59
CA ALA A 216 23.55 2.60 5.38
C ALA A 216 24.88 2.60 6.14
N GLU A 217 24.94 2.10 7.39
CA GLU A 217 26.19 1.94 8.16
C GLU A 217 27.21 1.08 7.42
N ARG A 218 26.79 -0.08 6.89
CA ARG A 218 27.66 -0.93 6.05
C ARG A 218 28.15 -0.19 4.82
N ARG A 219 27.27 0.55 4.14
CA ARG A 219 27.65 1.36 2.98
C ARG A 219 28.67 2.43 3.32
N ILE A 220 28.53 3.08 4.49
CA ILE A 220 29.51 4.07 4.98
C ILE A 220 30.86 3.41 5.27
N MET A 221 30.86 2.23 5.90
CA MET A 221 32.09 1.48 6.16
C MET A 221 32.82 1.11 4.87
N GLU A 222 32.10 0.64 3.84
CA GLU A 222 32.65 0.38 2.50
C GLU A 222 33.27 1.65 1.89
N LEU A 223 32.51 2.75 1.85
CA LEU A 223 32.96 4.03 1.30
C LEU A 223 34.22 4.57 2.00
N GLY A 224 34.31 4.40 3.32
CA GLY A 224 35.50 4.80 4.06
C GLY A 224 36.70 3.88 3.85
N ALA A 225 36.48 2.59 3.60
CA ALA A 225 37.53 1.66 3.22
C ALA A 225 38.13 1.98 1.84
N ASP A 226 37.31 2.46 0.91
CA ASP A 226 37.72 2.93 -0.43
C ASP A 226 38.60 4.20 -0.39
N GLN A 227 38.70 4.85 0.77
CA GLN A 227 39.36 6.14 0.97
C GLN A 227 40.58 6.07 1.92
N PRO A 228 41.49 5.09 1.80
CA PRO A 228 42.40 4.71 2.90
C PRO A 228 43.35 5.82 3.40
N ARG A 229 43.57 6.87 2.60
CA ARG A 229 44.44 8.00 2.95
C ARG A 229 43.72 9.16 3.63
N ASP A 230 42.40 9.19 3.57
CA ASP A 230 41.60 10.29 4.10
C ASP A 230 41.35 10.11 5.60
N GLU A 231 41.61 11.16 6.37
CA GLU A 231 41.44 11.18 7.82
C GLU A 231 39.98 11.45 8.25
N ALA A 232 39.22 12.12 7.39
CA ALA A 232 37.85 12.53 7.64
C ALA A 232 36.95 12.41 6.40
N LEU A 233 35.66 12.14 6.63
CA LEU A 233 34.64 11.96 5.61
C LEU A 233 33.42 12.84 5.92
N LEU A 234 32.88 13.51 4.90
CA LEU A 234 31.54 14.10 4.93
C LEU A 234 30.60 13.20 4.13
N ILE A 235 29.67 12.56 4.84
CA ILE A 235 28.75 11.58 4.28
C ILE A 235 27.35 12.16 4.20
N GLY A 236 26.74 12.10 3.02
CA GLY A 236 25.33 12.37 2.80
C GLY A 236 24.49 11.10 2.98
N VAL A 237 23.40 11.21 3.74
CA VAL A 237 22.37 10.17 3.93
C VAL A 237 20.99 10.81 4.00
N ASN A 238 19.94 10.00 3.90
CA ASN A 238 18.58 10.48 4.16
C ASN A 238 18.45 11.07 5.60
N PRO A 239 17.71 12.17 5.83
CA PRO A 239 17.57 12.77 7.16
C PRO A 239 17.07 11.83 8.26
N ALA A 240 16.13 10.92 7.94
CA ALA A 240 15.63 9.94 8.91
C ALA A 240 16.73 8.97 9.36
N ILE A 241 17.65 8.64 8.46
CA ILE A 241 18.79 7.75 8.72
C ILE A 241 19.90 8.52 9.43
N ALA A 242 20.13 9.79 9.09
CA ALA A 242 21.07 10.65 9.78
C ALA A 242 20.80 10.68 11.29
N ALA A 243 19.55 10.89 11.70
CA ALA A 243 19.16 10.91 13.10
C ALA A 243 19.50 9.60 13.82
N LEU A 244 19.25 8.45 13.18
CA LEU A 244 19.51 7.11 13.74
C LEU A 244 21.00 6.74 13.76
N LEU A 245 21.78 7.18 12.76
CA LEU A 245 23.24 7.03 12.70
C LEU A 245 23.94 7.87 13.75
N ILE A 246 23.47 9.10 13.98
CA ILE A 246 24.01 9.99 15.01
C ILE A 246 23.69 9.41 16.39
N GLY A 247 22.42 9.06 16.61
CA GLY A 247 21.92 8.56 17.88
C GLY A 247 21.94 9.60 19.00
N PRO A 248 21.36 9.28 20.17
CA PRO A 248 21.34 10.17 21.32
C PRO A 248 22.75 10.59 21.74
N GLY A 249 22.98 11.91 21.84
CA GLY A 249 24.28 12.49 22.20
C GLY A 249 25.43 12.18 21.23
N GLY A 250 25.15 11.70 20.01
CA GLY A 250 26.18 11.35 19.02
C GLY A 250 26.89 10.01 19.27
N THR A 251 26.40 9.20 20.22
CA THR A 251 27.06 7.97 20.68
C THR A 251 27.23 6.92 19.58
N ARG A 252 26.26 6.77 18.69
CA ARG A 252 26.32 5.81 17.58
C ARG A 252 27.34 6.26 16.53
N LEU A 253 27.33 7.54 16.16
CA LEU A 253 28.32 8.11 15.25
C LEU A 253 29.74 7.94 15.80
N SER A 254 29.97 8.26 17.07
CA SER A 254 31.29 8.07 17.70
C SER A 254 31.75 6.61 17.71
N THR A 255 30.82 5.65 17.77
CA THR A 255 31.14 4.23 17.67
C THR A 255 31.57 3.87 16.25
N LEU A 256 30.83 4.33 15.23
CA LEU A 256 31.18 4.14 13.82
C LEU A 256 32.55 4.75 13.48
N GLU A 257 32.84 5.95 13.98
CA GLU A 257 34.15 6.61 13.83
C GLU A 257 35.30 5.80 14.42
N LYS A 258 35.12 5.25 15.63
CA LYS A 258 36.11 4.39 16.29
C LYS A 258 36.40 3.13 15.47
N MET A 259 35.35 2.51 14.93
CA MET A 259 35.48 1.33 14.08
C MET A 259 36.24 1.65 12.79
N MET A 260 35.92 2.78 12.15
CA MET A 260 36.55 3.19 10.90
C MET A 260 37.92 3.86 11.08
N LYS A 261 38.27 4.28 12.30
CA LYS A 261 39.46 5.09 12.63
C LYS A 261 39.52 6.39 11.82
N LYS A 262 38.37 6.98 11.53
CA LYS A 262 38.19 8.20 10.73
C LYS A 262 37.15 9.10 11.37
N MET A 263 37.30 10.40 11.16
CA MET A 263 36.29 11.36 11.59
C MET A 263 35.14 11.40 10.57
N ILE A 264 33.88 11.28 11.01
CA ILE A 264 32.72 11.18 10.10
C ILE A 264 31.68 12.27 10.36
N PHE A 265 31.47 13.16 9.41
CA PHE A 265 30.39 14.15 9.44
C PHE A 265 29.19 13.62 8.66
N ILE A 266 27.99 13.79 9.20
CA ILE A 266 26.75 13.32 8.58
C ILE A 266 25.94 14.51 8.11
N ARG A 267 25.45 14.46 6.87
CA ARG A 267 24.55 15.47 6.28
C ARG A 267 23.26 14.82 5.81
N GLY A 268 22.12 15.37 6.23
CA GLY A 268 20.81 14.96 5.74
C GLY A 268 20.55 15.48 4.33
N LYS A 269 20.20 14.59 3.40
CA LYS A 269 19.84 14.89 2.01
C LYS A 269 18.65 14.06 1.57
N ASP A 270 17.53 14.71 1.24
CA ASP A 270 16.25 14.05 0.92
C ASP A 270 16.34 13.22 -0.37
N GLU A 271 17.21 13.61 -1.30
CA GLU A 271 17.43 12.90 -2.55
C GLU A 271 18.19 11.57 -2.40
N ILE A 272 18.73 11.27 -1.21
CA ILE A 272 19.43 10.01 -0.94
C ILE A 272 18.43 8.99 -0.39
N PRO A 273 18.32 7.79 -1.00
CA PRO A 273 17.48 6.72 -0.50
C PRO A 273 17.87 6.27 0.93
N LEU A 274 16.90 5.81 1.71
CA LEU A 274 17.08 5.41 3.12
C LEU A 274 18.16 4.34 3.37
N ALA A 275 18.43 3.45 2.41
CA ALA A 275 19.44 2.39 2.59
C ALA A 275 20.81 2.72 1.96
N GLU A 276 20.98 3.95 1.46
CA GLU A 276 22.16 4.40 0.71
C GLU A 276 22.94 5.46 1.49
N ALA A 277 24.21 5.60 1.14
CA ALA A 277 25.08 6.68 1.63
C ALA A 277 25.98 7.14 0.49
N ARG A 278 26.37 8.42 0.50
CA ARG A 278 27.28 9.00 -0.50
C ARG A 278 28.37 9.81 0.17
N VAL A 279 29.59 9.70 -0.32
CA VAL A 279 30.67 10.61 0.08
C VAL A 279 30.45 11.94 -0.62
N ILE A 280 30.27 12.99 0.16
CA ILE A 280 30.22 14.37 -0.34
C ILE A 280 31.63 14.91 -0.47
N ALA A 281 32.49 14.66 0.53
CA ALA A 281 33.89 15.01 0.53
C ALA A 281 34.70 14.05 1.42
N ALA A 282 35.98 13.88 1.10
CA ALA A 282 36.95 13.12 1.89
C ALA A 282 38.31 13.82 1.84
N GLY A 283 39.09 13.74 2.92
CA GLY A 283 40.41 14.36 3.00
C GLY A 283 40.89 14.57 4.43
N ASP A 284 41.71 15.59 4.61
CA ASP A 284 42.26 16.01 5.90
C ASP A 284 41.14 16.49 6.85
N ARG A 285 41.34 16.31 8.16
CA ARG A 285 40.34 16.65 9.19
C ARG A 285 39.87 18.10 9.12
N ASP A 286 40.81 19.04 9.06
CA ASP A 286 40.51 20.47 9.09
C ASP A 286 39.73 20.91 7.84
N TYR A 287 40.11 20.36 6.68
CA TYR A 287 39.42 20.61 5.41
C TYR A 287 37.96 20.12 5.46
N ILE A 288 37.74 18.90 5.92
CA ILE A 288 36.39 18.33 5.99
C ILE A 288 35.54 19.00 7.04
N GLN A 289 36.11 19.37 8.20
CA GLN A 289 35.39 20.12 9.22
C GLN A 289 34.91 21.48 8.70
N ALA A 290 35.75 22.19 7.94
CA ALA A 290 35.38 23.46 7.33
C ALA A 290 34.25 23.34 6.30
N LEU A 291 34.17 22.22 5.57
CA LEU A 291 33.06 21.93 4.63
C LEU A 291 31.78 21.44 5.33
N ALA A 292 31.93 20.71 6.43
CA ALA A 292 30.80 20.08 7.12
C ALA A 292 29.99 21.08 7.94
N LEU A 293 30.62 22.13 8.46
CA LEU A 293 30.00 23.15 9.31
C LEU A 293 29.64 24.38 8.45
N PRO A 294 28.36 24.57 8.09
CA PRO A 294 27.96 25.68 7.22
C PRO A 294 27.90 27.03 7.96
N VAL A 295 28.21 27.06 9.26
CA VAL A 295 28.09 28.22 10.14
C VAL A 295 29.28 28.34 11.08
N LYS A 296 29.50 29.54 11.62
CA LYS A 296 30.54 29.88 12.59
C LYS A 296 29.96 30.35 13.93
N GLU A 297 30.68 30.15 15.04
CA GLU A 297 30.29 30.72 16.33
C GLU A 297 30.26 32.26 16.25
N GLY A 298 29.20 32.86 16.80
CA GLY A 298 28.93 34.29 16.73
C GLY A 298 28.26 34.77 15.43
N GLU A 299 28.13 33.91 14.41
CA GLU A 299 27.45 34.25 13.16
C GLU A 299 25.96 34.52 13.39
N VAL A 300 25.43 35.53 12.71
CA VAL A 300 24.00 35.86 12.71
C VAL A 300 23.43 35.59 11.33
N LEU A 301 22.40 34.75 11.28
CA LEU A 301 21.75 34.36 10.04
C LEU A 301 20.24 34.31 10.21
N GLU A 302 19.53 34.41 9.09
CA GLU A 302 18.09 34.27 9.03
C GLU A 302 17.73 32.82 8.68
N VAL A 303 16.93 32.18 9.53
CA VAL A 303 16.54 30.77 9.38
C VAL A 303 15.04 30.61 9.56
N GLU A 304 14.47 29.58 8.93
CA GLU A 304 13.10 29.18 9.14
C GLU A 304 13.03 28.09 10.21
N VAL A 305 12.23 28.30 11.26
CA VAL A 305 12.01 27.27 12.28
C VAL A 305 11.06 26.22 11.69
N ALA A 306 11.59 25.05 11.37
CA ALA A 306 10.85 24.01 10.65
C ALA A 306 9.94 23.18 11.58
N GLU A 307 10.43 22.83 12.77
CA GLU A 307 9.72 21.94 13.71
C GLU A 307 10.19 22.16 15.15
N PRO A 308 9.40 21.75 16.17
CA PRO A 308 9.87 21.76 17.55
C PRO A 308 10.91 20.64 17.78
N HIS A 309 11.85 20.85 18.69
CA HIS A 309 12.84 19.82 19.05
C HIS A 309 12.17 18.63 19.74
N LEU A 310 12.41 17.41 19.25
CA LEU A 310 11.71 16.19 19.66
C LEU A 310 11.77 15.90 21.18
N ASN A 311 12.95 16.06 21.79
CA ASN A 311 13.14 15.84 23.23
C ASN A 311 12.96 17.10 24.10
N ASN A 312 12.85 18.28 23.48
CA ASN A 312 12.68 19.55 24.20
C ASN A 312 11.80 20.49 23.37
N PRO A 313 10.47 20.33 23.38
CA PRO A 313 9.57 21.08 22.47
C PRO A 313 9.58 22.61 22.66
N ILE A 314 10.23 23.10 23.72
CA ILE A 314 10.48 24.53 23.94
C ILE A 314 11.44 25.08 22.88
N ASP A 315 12.40 24.27 22.43
CA ASP A 315 13.37 24.63 21.41
C ASP A 315 12.82 24.37 19.99
N GLY A 316 13.31 25.14 19.03
CA GLY A 316 12.96 25.03 17.62
C GLY A 316 14.11 24.47 16.80
N ILE A 317 13.82 23.69 15.77
CA ILE A 317 14.80 23.14 14.84
C ILE A 317 14.71 23.89 13.51
N ALA A 318 15.82 24.49 13.09
CA ALA A 318 16.04 24.89 11.71
C ALA A 318 17.06 23.95 11.03
N ARG A 319 17.03 23.92 9.70
CA ARG A 319 17.97 23.14 8.89
C ARG A 319 18.63 24.02 7.86
N LEU A 320 19.95 24.11 7.91
CA LEU A 320 20.76 24.78 6.90
C LEU A 320 21.56 23.74 6.14
N GLU A 321 21.22 23.52 4.86
CA GLU A 321 21.86 22.50 4.00
C GLU A 321 21.86 21.08 4.63
N GLY A 322 20.87 20.76 5.46
CA GLY A 322 20.77 19.48 6.18
C GLY A 322 21.59 19.39 7.47
N TYR A 323 22.19 20.50 7.94
CA TYR A 323 22.79 20.62 9.26
C TYR A 323 21.79 21.29 10.21
N ILE A 324 21.69 20.76 11.43
CA ILE A 324 20.67 21.15 12.40
C ILE A 324 21.11 22.41 13.14
N ILE A 325 20.19 23.37 13.27
CA ILE A 325 20.34 24.52 14.15
C ILE A 325 19.26 24.40 15.21
N ASP A 326 19.68 24.09 16.44
CA ASP A 326 18.86 24.00 17.64
C ASP A 326 18.71 25.40 18.25
N ILE A 327 17.52 25.95 18.17
CA ILE A 327 17.19 27.34 18.52
C ILE A 327 16.53 27.34 19.89
N GLU A 328 17.25 27.86 20.87
CA GLU A 328 16.79 27.94 22.26
C GLU A 328 15.50 28.77 22.36
N ASN A 329 14.47 28.22 23.01
CA ASN A 329 13.13 28.80 23.09
C ASN A 329 12.44 29.05 21.74
N GLY A 330 12.93 28.46 20.64
CA GLY A 330 12.40 28.68 19.29
C GLY A 330 11.12 27.90 18.95
N GLY A 331 10.66 26.97 19.79
CA GLY A 331 9.58 26.03 19.47
C GLY A 331 8.23 26.70 19.20
N HIS A 332 7.97 27.85 19.82
CA HIS A 332 6.76 28.66 19.58
C HIS A 332 6.81 29.48 18.27
N LEU A 333 7.93 29.45 17.55
CA LEU A 333 8.18 30.20 16.32
C LEU A 333 8.17 29.31 15.07
N VAL A 334 7.73 28.04 15.18
CA VAL A 334 7.60 27.11 14.05
C VAL A 334 6.79 27.74 12.91
N GLY A 335 7.33 27.62 11.69
CA GLY A 335 6.80 28.23 10.46
C GLY A 335 7.20 29.69 10.23
N LYS A 336 7.97 30.32 11.14
CA LYS A 336 8.46 31.70 10.99
C LYS A 336 9.92 31.74 10.58
N ARG A 337 10.28 32.79 9.84
CA ARG A 337 11.67 33.19 9.59
C ARG A 337 12.14 34.16 10.65
N ILE A 338 13.26 33.85 11.29
CA ILE A 338 13.81 34.62 12.40
C ILE A 338 15.32 34.76 12.24
N LYS A 339 15.88 35.84 12.81
CA LYS A 339 17.32 36.00 12.94
C LYS A 339 17.78 35.27 14.20
N VAL A 340 18.81 34.44 14.04
CA VAL A 340 19.43 33.71 15.16
C VAL A 340 20.92 33.97 15.18
N ARG A 341 21.51 33.97 16.37
CA ARG A 341 22.96 34.02 16.58
C ARG A 341 23.45 32.64 16.98
N ILE A 342 24.42 32.10 16.25
CA ILE A 342 25.07 30.83 16.59
C ILE A 342 25.90 31.02 17.86
N GLY A 343 25.57 30.25 18.90
CA GLY A 343 26.28 30.26 20.18
C GLY A 343 27.41 29.25 20.21
N LYS A 344 27.08 27.97 20.00
CA LYS A 344 28.04 26.87 20.10
C LYS A 344 27.91 25.88 18.95
N LEU A 345 29.03 25.46 18.39
CA LEU A 345 29.06 24.47 17.33
C LEU A 345 29.31 23.06 17.87
N PHE A 346 28.54 22.11 17.35
CA PHE A 346 28.82 20.69 17.48
C PHE A 346 28.92 20.07 16.10
N LYS A 347 29.37 18.82 16.08
CA LYS A 347 29.60 18.10 14.83
C LYS A 347 28.34 17.92 13.97
N THR A 348 27.20 17.72 14.63
CA THR A 348 25.94 17.32 13.99
C THR A 348 24.85 18.38 14.08
N TYR A 349 25.07 19.42 14.91
CA TYR A 349 24.14 20.52 15.09
C TYR A 349 24.87 21.74 15.68
N ALA A 350 24.27 22.92 15.56
CA ALA A 350 24.67 24.12 16.29
C ALA A 350 23.58 24.52 17.29
N LYS A 351 23.97 25.11 18.41
CA LYS A 351 23.04 25.83 19.29
C LYS A 351 23.00 27.30 18.90
N ALA A 352 21.80 27.85 18.82
CA ALA A 352 21.56 29.23 18.48
C ALA A 352 20.52 29.86 19.41
N VAL A 353 20.59 31.18 19.56
CA VAL A 353 19.62 31.98 20.30
C VAL A 353 18.93 32.94 19.35
N VAL A 354 17.65 33.21 19.59
CA VAL A 354 16.89 34.22 18.84
C VAL A 354 17.52 35.59 19.08
N CYS A 355 17.75 36.34 18.00
CA CYS A 355 18.16 37.74 18.10
C CYS A 355 16.91 38.61 18.33
N ASP A 356 17.02 39.58 19.25
CA ASP A 356 16.02 40.63 19.43
C ASP A 356 15.86 41.51 18.18
#